data_AF-A0A1L7AC61-F1
#
_entry.id   AF-A0A1L7AC61-F1
#
_cell.length_a   1.000
_cell.length_b   1.000
_cell.length_c   1.000
_cell.angle_alpha   90.00
_cell.angle_beta   90.00
_cell.angle_gamma   90.00
#
_symmetry.space_group_name_H-M   'P 1'
#
loop_
_entity.id
_entity.type
_entity.pdbx_description
1 polymer ?
#
loop_
_entity_poly.entity_id
_entity_poly.type
_entity_poly.pdbx_seq_one_letter_code
_entity_poly.pdbx_strand_id
1 'polypeptide(L)'
;MHKMVRSRHLPPSPTRLLRLTWSVMASSFPTRDPRGGNPDNDPGGDPQRPAPGPTGPGRPGPGRMGKDGPFQPGAGRSGGKPGTVRCAVCGTESRQPRAAAPPPEQAPDLDLRPGEPLRSTMRFWLQQCPHCGYAAPDITRAHPAVAQAVAAAPFRALVNETAHPPLARRFLGWAHVLEESGALHAAAEATLQAAWVADDEGLPELSRAWRLEAVALWRSGPPLAPEQAVRVVDALRRAGAWQDAAHACRLAIAAATETTDEVLALETRLIAAEDGGRHTLASALPPPARRPHITQNGPSTAIDRTTGWWSRMRRFFSGR
;
A
#
# COMPACT_ATOMS: atom_id res chain seq x y z
N MET A 1 -41.07 29.53 11.63
CA MET A 1 -40.40 28.52 12.49
C MET A 1 -40.28 27.21 11.71
N HIS A 2 -39.18 27.00 10.97
CA HIS A 2 -38.90 25.76 10.25
C HIS A 2 -37.78 25.00 10.97
N LYS A 3 -38.10 23.82 11.49
CA LYS A 3 -37.12 22.90 12.08
C LYS A 3 -36.40 22.18 10.93
N MET A 4 -35.12 22.52 10.72
CA MET A 4 -34.21 21.70 9.92
C MET A 4 -33.99 20.35 10.61
N VAL A 5 -34.41 19.28 9.95
CA VAL A 5 -34.05 17.90 10.30
C VAL A 5 -32.63 17.67 9.78
N ARG A 6 -31.64 17.60 10.67
CA ARG A 6 -30.29 17.14 10.33
C ARG A 6 -30.35 15.63 10.08
N SER A 7 -30.22 15.21 8.82
CA SER A 7 -29.94 13.82 8.46
C SER A 7 -28.65 13.37 9.14
N ARG A 8 -28.76 12.38 10.02
CA ARG A 8 -27.61 11.70 10.61
C ARG A 8 -27.00 10.80 9.54
N HIS A 9 -25.84 11.19 9.00
CA HIS A 9 -25.02 10.28 8.23
C HIS A 9 -24.53 9.16 9.16
N LEU A 10 -24.94 7.92 8.85
CA LEU A 10 -24.37 6.72 9.45
C LEU A 10 -22.89 6.62 9.03
N PRO A 11 -21.97 6.29 9.95
CA PRO A 11 -20.58 6.04 9.58
C PRO A 11 -20.52 4.81 8.65
N PRO A 12 -19.63 4.82 7.64
CA PRO A 12 -19.48 3.69 6.73
C PRO A 12 -19.09 2.41 7.51
N SER A 13 -19.60 1.26 7.07
CA SER A 13 -19.28 -0.02 7.70
C SER A 13 -17.79 -0.34 7.57
N PRO A 14 -17.19 -1.08 8.54
CA PRO A 14 -15.78 -1.52 8.47
C PRO A 14 -15.44 -2.32 7.20
N THR A 15 -16.45 -2.90 6.54
CA THR A 15 -16.34 -3.57 5.23
C THR A 15 -16.01 -2.61 4.08
N ARG A 16 -16.34 -1.31 4.21
CA ARG A 16 -16.03 -0.25 3.24
C ARG A 16 -14.57 0.20 3.34
N LEU A 17 -13.99 0.19 4.54
CA LEU A 17 -12.57 0.47 4.79
C LEU A 17 -11.65 -0.65 4.31
N LEU A 18 -12.05 -1.93 4.44
CA LEU A 18 -11.31 -3.07 3.85
C LEU A 18 -11.33 -3.08 2.31
N ARG A 19 -12.43 -2.59 1.69
CA ARG A 19 -12.45 -2.34 0.23
C ARG A 19 -11.62 -1.11 -0.16
N LEU A 20 -11.49 -0.11 0.73
CA LEU A 20 -10.62 1.05 0.53
C LEU A 20 -9.13 0.75 0.80
N THR A 21 -8.76 -0.19 1.67
CA THR A 21 -7.36 -0.64 1.79
C THR A 21 -6.95 -1.45 0.57
N TRP A 22 -7.87 -2.26 0.01
CA TRP A 22 -7.64 -2.90 -1.28
C TRP A 22 -7.68 -1.90 -2.44
N SER A 23 -8.55 -0.88 -2.42
CA SER A 23 -8.57 0.18 -3.42
C SER A 23 -7.40 1.15 -3.28
N VAL A 24 -6.85 1.50 -2.13
CA VAL A 24 -5.64 2.33 -2.04
C VAL A 24 -4.41 1.51 -2.44
N MET A 25 -4.40 0.21 -2.13
CA MET A 25 -3.51 -0.80 -2.74
C MET A 25 -3.93 -1.26 -4.17
N ALA A 26 -4.97 -0.71 -4.79
CA ALA A 26 -5.41 -1.02 -6.16
C ALA A 26 -5.72 0.23 -7.02
N SER A 27 -5.58 1.44 -6.50
CA SER A 27 -5.81 2.74 -7.17
C SER A 27 -4.48 3.42 -7.47
N SER A 28 -3.40 2.93 -6.88
CA SER A 28 -2.04 3.09 -7.42
C SER A 28 -1.81 2.18 -8.64
N PHE A 29 -2.86 1.55 -9.19
CA PHE A 29 -2.77 0.38 -10.05
C PHE A 29 -3.91 0.39 -11.10
N PRO A 30 -3.69 0.72 -12.39
CA PRO A 30 -4.74 0.68 -13.40
C PRO A 30 -5.31 -0.74 -13.66
N THR A 31 -6.38 -0.83 -14.42
CA THR A 31 -6.85 -2.03 -15.13
C THR A 31 -6.62 -1.82 -16.63
N ARG A 32 -6.34 -2.88 -17.39
CA ARG A 32 -6.28 -2.80 -18.87
C ARG A 32 -7.64 -3.16 -19.47
N ASP A 33 -8.14 -2.30 -20.34
CA ASP A 33 -9.28 -2.51 -21.25
C ASP A 33 -8.95 -3.62 -22.27
N PRO A 34 -9.78 -4.66 -22.46
CA PRO A 34 -9.45 -5.79 -23.31
C PRO A 34 -9.94 -5.53 -24.75
N ARG A 35 -9.27 -4.68 -25.53
CA ARG A 35 -9.36 -4.72 -27.00
C ARG A 35 -8.03 -4.40 -27.65
N GLY A 36 -7.44 -5.43 -28.24
CA GLY A 36 -6.27 -5.35 -29.11
C GLY A 36 -6.10 -6.71 -29.76
N GLY A 37 -6.85 -6.91 -30.85
CA GLY A 37 -6.92 -8.14 -31.60
C GLY A 37 -5.58 -8.57 -32.20
N ASN A 38 -5.49 -9.88 -32.36
CA ASN A 38 -4.42 -10.62 -33.00
C ASN A 38 -4.34 -10.28 -34.50
N PRO A 39 -3.15 -10.00 -35.08
CA PRO A 39 -2.97 -10.09 -36.51
C PRO A 39 -2.07 -11.29 -36.84
N ASP A 40 -2.66 -12.35 -37.38
CA ASP A 40 -1.93 -13.31 -38.20
C ASP A 40 -2.79 -13.69 -39.41
N ASN A 41 -2.10 -13.75 -40.55
CA ASN A 41 -2.45 -14.36 -41.84
C ASN A 41 -3.41 -13.61 -42.79
N ASP A 42 -2.84 -13.11 -43.89
CA ASP A 42 -3.22 -13.59 -45.22
C ASP A 42 -2.05 -13.45 -46.23
N PRO A 43 -1.82 -14.43 -47.13
CA PRO A 43 -0.81 -14.36 -48.18
C PRO A 43 -1.43 -13.98 -49.54
N GLY A 44 -0.73 -13.18 -50.34
CA GLY A 44 -0.95 -13.13 -51.80
C GLY A 44 -0.83 -11.76 -52.46
N GLY A 45 0.01 -11.69 -53.50
CA GLY A 45 -0.34 -11.02 -54.76
C GLY A 45 0.20 -9.61 -55.06
N ASP A 46 1.43 -9.57 -55.58
CA ASP A 46 1.91 -8.87 -56.82
C ASP A 46 1.74 -7.33 -57.02
N PRO A 47 2.44 -6.68 -58.00
CA PRO A 47 3.31 -5.55 -57.74
C PRO A 47 2.89 -4.27 -58.52
N GLN A 48 3.74 -3.24 -58.46
CA GLN A 48 3.70 -1.95 -59.18
C GLN A 48 2.99 -0.80 -58.45
N ARG A 49 3.78 0.16 -57.92
CA ARG A 49 3.88 1.57 -58.41
C ARG A 49 4.73 2.46 -57.47
N PRO A 50 5.18 3.64 -57.96
CA PRO A 50 6.54 4.14 -57.72
C PRO A 50 6.68 5.13 -56.55
N ALA A 51 7.93 5.37 -56.18
CA ALA A 51 8.39 6.27 -55.15
C ALA A 51 8.04 7.76 -55.39
N PRO A 52 7.73 8.53 -54.33
CA PRO A 52 7.92 9.97 -54.32
C PRO A 52 9.23 10.36 -53.60
N GLY A 53 9.88 11.39 -54.15
CA GLY A 53 11.19 11.92 -53.75
C GLY A 53 11.22 12.73 -52.44
N PRO A 54 12.36 13.38 -52.15
CA PRO A 54 12.75 13.78 -50.80
C PRO A 54 12.14 15.14 -50.39
N THR A 55 11.47 15.16 -49.25
CA THR A 55 11.10 16.40 -48.54
C THR A 55 12.05 16.62 -47.36
N GLY A 56 12.48 17.87 -47.19
CA GLY A 56 13.59 18.29 -46.33
C GLY A 56 13.35 18.21 -44.80
N PRO A 57 14.33 18.69 -44.00
CA PRO A 57 14.35 18.46 -42.56
C PRO A 57 13.31 19.35 -41.84
N GLY A 58 12.18 18.74 -41.48
CA GLY A 58 11.20 19.31 -40.57
C GLY A 58 11.70 19.29 -39.12
N ARG A 59 11.61 20.44 -38.44
CA ARG A 59 11.83 20.61 -37.00
C ARG A 59 11.05 19.58 -36.17
N PRO A 60 11.63 18.99 -35.11
CA PRO A 60 10.85 18.19 -34.18
C PRO A 60 9.93 19.10 -33.36
N GLY A 61 8.62 18.89 -33.49
CA GLY A 61 7.62 19.46 -32.58
C GLY A 61 7.70 18.82 -31.18
N PRO A 62 7.12 19.47 -30.16
CA PRO A 62 7.16 18.97 -28.79
C PRO A 62 6.41 17.63 -28.69
N GLY A 63 7.16 16.59 -28.33
CA GLY A 63 6.61 15.27 -28.05
C GLY A 63 5.56 15.35 -26.95
N ARG A 64 4.37 14.82 -27.23
CA ARG A 64 3.30 14.61 -26.27
C ARG A 64 3.85 13.78 -25.10
N MET A 65 3.83 14.34 -23.89
CA MET A 65 3.97 13.59 -22.64
C MET A 65 2.93 12.46 -22.64
N GLY A 66 3.43 11.23 -22.71
CA GLY A 66 2.65 10.05 -22.40
C GLY A 66 2.19 10.15 -20.95
N LYS A 67 0.92 9.81 -20.72
CA LYS A 67 0.35 9.75 -19.38
C LYS A 67 0.96 8.54 -18.68
N ASP A 68 2.01 8.77 -17.90
CA ASP A 68 2.61 7.77 -17.02
C ASP A 68 1.60 7.41 -15.93
N GLY A 69 0.80 6.39 -16.21
CA GLY A 69 -0.10 5.77 -15.26
C GLY A 69 0.69 5.00 -14.20
N PRO A 70 0.20 4.95 -12.95
CA PRO A 70 0.94 4.32 -11.87
C PRO A 70 1.07 2.79 -12.05
N PHE A 71 2.16 2.24 -11.53
CA PHE A 71 2.58 0.83 -11.60
C PHE A 71 1.53 -0.11 -11.01
N GLN A 72 0.99 -1.12 -11.75
CA GLN A 72 0.14 -2.29 -11.35
C GLN A 72 0.96 -3.44 -10.71
N PRO A 73 0.64 -4.11 -9.56
CA PRO A 73 1.01 -5.51 -9.45
C PRO A 73 0.09 -6.18 -10.46
N GLY A 74 0.66 -6.86 -11.44
CA GLY A 74 -0.16 -7.61 -12.36
C GLY A 74 -1.09 -8.51 -11.56
N ALA A 75 -2.39 -8.39 -11.78
CA ALA A 75 -3.34 -9.51 -11.73
C ALA A 75 -2.98 -10.56 -12.81
N GLY A 76 -1.69 -10.78 -13.05
CA GLY A 76 -1.15 -11.77 -13.95
C GLY A 76 -1.01 -13.05 -13.17
N ARG A 77 -2.03 -13.92 -13.29
CA ARG A 77 -2.02 -15.36 -12.95
C ARG A 77 -0.96 -15.73 -11.90
N SER A 78 -1.27 -15.48 -10.64
CA SER A 78 -0.49 -15.83 -9.45
C SER A 78 -0.49 -17.34 -9.15
N GLY A 79 -0.10 -18.15 -10.13
CA GLY A 79 -0.12 -19.62 -10.03
C GLY A 79 0.93 -20.33 -10.89
N GLY A 80 2.07 -19.69 -11.17
CA GLY A 80 3.17 -20.30 -11.92
C GLY A 80 4.27 -20.84 -11.01
N LYS A 81 4.77 -22.06 -11.30
CA LYS A 81 6.02 -22.61 -10.71
C LYS A 81 7.18 -21.59 -10.84
N PRO A 82 8.20 -21.62 -9.96
CA PRO A 82 9.41 -20.82 -10.13
C PRO A 82 9.97 -21.05 -11.54
N GLY A 83 9.99 -19.98 -12.32
CA GLY A 83 10.38 -19.99 -13.73
C GLY A 83 11.78 -19.41 -13.89
N THR A 84 12.54 -19.98 -14.82
CA THR A 84 13.75 -19.34 -15.34
C THR A 84 13.32 -18.14 -16.17
N VAL A 85 13.90 -16.96 -15.89
CA VAL A 85 13.66 -15.74 -16.66
C VAL A 85 14.98 -15.10 -17.07
N ARG A 86 14.97 -14.38 -18.19
CA ARG A 86 16.13 -13.67 -18.74
C ARG A 86 16.15 -12.23 -18.25
N CYS A 87 17.26 -11.81 -17.64
CA CYS A 87 17.43 -10.43 -17.20
C CYS A 87 17.47 -9.47 -18.40
N ALA A 88 16.65 -8.43 -18.40
CA ALA A 88 16.62 -7.41 -19.45
C ALA A 88 17.88 -6.53 -19.50
N VAL A 89 18.67 -6.51 -18.42
CA VAL A 89 19.89 -5.68 -18.34
C VAL A 89 21.11 -6.42 -18.87
N CYS A 90 21.38 -7.63 -18.37
CA CYS A 90 22.60 -8.37 -18.73
C CYS A 90 22.35 -9.63 -19.58
N GLY A 91 21.10 -9.99 -19.85
CA GLY A 91 20.75 -11.18 -20.63
C GLY A 91 20.95 -12.51 -19.91
N THR A 92 21.47 -12.54 -18.68
CA THR A 92 21.64 -13.78 -17.90
C THR A 92 20.31 -14.37 -17.49
N GLU A 93 20.16 -15.68 -17.69
CA GLU A 93 19.00 -16.43 -17.21
C GLU A 93 19.17 -16.81 -15.75
N SER A 94 18.09 -16.69 -14.97
CA SER A 94 18.11 -17.07 -13.56
C SER A 94 16.73 -17.54 -13.09
N ARG A 95 16.71 -18.44 -12.12
CA ARG A 95 15.47 -18.86 -11.45
C ARG A 95 15.04 -17.75 -10.50
N GLN A 96 13.81 -17.29 -10.66
CA GLN A 96 13.24 -16.28 -9.78
C GLN A 96 12.15 -16.89 -8.91
N PRO A 97 12.11 -16.54 -7.61
CA PRO A 97 11.06 -17.04 -6.74
C PRO A 97 9.74 -16.37 -7.11
N ARG A 98 8.66 -17.14 -7.05
CA ARG A 98 7.29 -16.65 -7.22
C ARG A 98 6.44 -17.21 -6.10
N ALA A 99 5.70 -16.36 -5.42
CA ALA A 99 4.70 -16.77 -4.45
C ALA A 99 3.41 -16.00 -4.72
N ALA A 100 2.28 -16.68 -4.57
CA ALA A 100 1.00 -16.00 -4.45
C ALA A 100 1.01 -15.27 -3.10
N ALA A 101 0.62 -14.00 -3.13
CA ALA A 101 0.39 -13.23 -1.91
C ALA A 101 -0.95 -13.69 -1.29
N PRO A 102 -0.95 -14.26 -0.07
CA PRO A 102 -2.20 -14.50 0.65
C PRO A 102 -2.85 -13.14 1.00
N PRO A 103 -4.18 -13.09 1.20
CA PRO A 103 -4.80 -11.89 1.73
C PRO A 103 -4.23 -11.57 3.13
N PRO A 104 -4.02 -10.29 3.46
CA PRO A 104 -3.59 -9.91 4.81
C PRO A 104 -4.72 -10.17 5.81
N GLU A 105 -4.37 -10.65 7.00
CA GLU A 105 -5.33 -10.89 8.09
C GLU A 105 -5.36 -9.76 9.12
N GLN A 106 -4.31 -8.94 9.13
CA GLN A 106 -4.16 -7.80 10.03
C GLN A 106 -4.20 -6.49 9.26
N ALA A 107 -4.73 -5.44 9.88
CA ALA A 107 -4.70 -4.09 9.32
C ALA A 107 -3.24 -3.66 9.08
N PRO A 108 -2.95 -2.96 7.97
CA PRO A 108 -1.62 -2.46 7.70
C PRO A 108 -1.24 -1.33 8.67
N ASP A 109 0.05 -1.06 8.73
CA ASP A 109 0.61 0.07 9.45
C ASP A 109 0.21 1.40 8.78
N LEU A 110 0.44 2.53 9.46
CA LEU A 110 0.11 3.86 8.91
C LEU A 110 0.93 4.22 7.66
N ASP A 111 2.14 3.68 7.50
CA ASP A 111 2.93 3.76 6.26
C ASP A 111 2.51 2.76 5.17
N LEU A 112 1.46 1.98 5.44
CA LEU A 112 0.93 0.89 4.61
C LEU A 112 1.79 -0.37 4.56
N ARG A 113 2.71 -0.55 5.51
CA ARG A 113 3.35 -1.86 5.69
C ARG A 113 2.28 -2.91 5.97
N PRO A 114 2.22 -4.01 5.21
CA PRO A 114 1.17 -5.01 5.40
C PRO A 114 1.32 -5.74 6.73
N GLY A 115 0.21 -6.26 7.23
CA GLY A 115 0.19 -7.25 8.29
C GLY A 115 0.53 -8.66 7.80
N GLU A 116 0.63 -9.61 8.72
CA GLU A 116 0.79 -11.04 8.37
C GLU A 116 -0.50 -11.63 7.78
N PRO A 117 -0.42 -12.70 6.96
CA PRO A 117 0.80 -13.35 6.44
C PRO A 117 1.43 -12.65 5.20
N LEU A 118 0.85 -11.53 4.76
CA LEU A 118 1.30 -10.83 3.55
C LEU A 118 2.71 -10.24 3.71
N ARG A 119 3.03 -9.67 4.88
CA ARG A 119 4.37 -9.16 5.21
C ARG A 119 5.48 -10.19 5.00
N SER A 120 5.29 -11.42 5.46
CA SER A 120 6.25 -12.51 5.26
C SER A 120 6.56 -12.84 3.78
N THR A 121 5.76 -12.34 2.84
CA THR A 121 5.99 -12.53 1.40
C THR A 121 6.88 -11.47 0.75
N MET A 122 7.34 -10.44 1.47
CA MET A 122 8.17 -9.35 0.93
C MET A 122 9.40 -9.84 0.14
N ARG A 123 10.00 -10.97 0.55
CA ARG A 123 11.11 -11.62 -0.17
C ARG A 123 10.80 -12.03 -1.62
N PHE A 124 9.53 -12.06 -2.01
CA PHE A 124 9.02 -12.42 -3.32
C PHE A 124 8.51 -11.24 -4.13
N TRP A 125 8.47 -10.02 -3.56
CA TRP A 125 7.93 -8.85 -4.24
C TRP A 125 8.84 -8.33 -5.35
N LEU A 126 10.15 -8.51 -5.17
CA LEU A 126 11.17 -8.18 -6.16
C LEU A 126 11.95 -9.43 -6.57
N GLN A 127 12.07 -9.59 -7.88
CA GLN A 127 13.05 -10.47 -8.52
C GLN A 127 14.43 -9.79 -8.48
N GLN A 128 15.50 -10.58 -8.49
CA GLN A 128 16.86 -10.04 -8.52
C GLN A 128 17.76 -10.90 -9.40
N CYS A 129 18.43 -10.27 -10.38
CA CYS A 129 19.41 -10.95 -11.20
C CYS A 129 20.67 -11.27 -10.37
N PRO A 130 21.08 -12.54 -10.24
CA PRO A 130 22.27 -12.89 -9.46
C PRO A 130 23.59 -12.45 -10.13
N HIS A 131 23.56 -12.10 -11.42
CA HIS A 131 24.74 -11.69 -12.16
C HIS A 131 25.01 -10.17 -12.06
N CYS A 132 24.05 -9.34 -12.48
CA CYS A 132 24.23 -7.88 -12.46
C CYS A 132 23.66 -7.19 -11.21
N GLY A 133 22.90 -7.89 -10.37
CA GLY A 133 22.27 -7.32 -9.17
C GLY A 133 20.97 -6.54 -9.43
N TYR A 134 20.58 -6.33 -10.70
CA TYR A 134 19.33 -5.65 -11.06
C TYR A 134 18.14 -6.29 -10.37
N ALA A 135 17.40 -5.48 -9.60
CA ALA A 135 16.20 -5.88 -8.90
C ALA A 135 15.01 -5.09 -9.42
N ALA A 136 13.89 -5.77 -9.62
CA ALA A 136 12.62 -5.18 -10.05
C ALA A 136 11.49 -6.18 -9.78
N PRO A 137 10.21 -5.74 -9.76
CA PRO A 137 9.07 -6.66 -9.73
C PRO A 137 9.11 -7.69 -10.86
N ASP A 138 9.65 -7.29 -12.01
CA ASP A 138 9.90 -8.15 -13.17
C ASP A 138 11.23 -7.80 -13.83
N ILE A 139 12.26 -8.63 -13.64
CA ILE A 139 13.60 -8.36 -14.21
C ILE A 139 13.67 -8.62 -15.73
N THR A 140 12.61 -9.14 -16.35
CA THR A 140 12.51 -9.27 -17.82
C THR A 140 12.16 -7.95 -18.49
N ARG A 141 11.87 -6.91 -17.70
CA ARG A 141 11.54 -5.58 -18.18
C ARG A 141 12.49 -4.57 -17.54
N ALA A 142 13.06 -3.70 -18.36
CA ALA A 142 13.90 -2.60 -17.90
C ALA A 142 13.73 -1.43 -18.86
N HIS A 143 13.69 -0.21 -18.32
CA HIS A 143 13.84 1.00 -19.12
C HIS A 143 15.29 1.05 -19.67
N PRO A 144 15.55 1.57 -20.88
CA PRO A 144 16.92 1.58 -21.43
C PRO A 144 17.96 2.27 -20.53
N ALA A 145 17.56 3.30 -19.78
CA ALA A 145 18.44 3.99 -18.82
C ALA A 145 18.91 3.11 -17.65
N VAL A 146 18.17 2.03 -17.32
CA VAL A 146 18.49 1.13 -16.20
C VAL A 146 19.86 0.47 -16.37
N ALA A 147 20.26 0.15 -17.60
CA ALA A 147 21.54 -0.50 -17.84
C ALA A 147 22.73 0.38 -17.40
N GLN A 148 22.62 1.70 -17.59
CA GLN A 148 23.64 2.66 -17.15
C GLN A 148 23.65 2.77 -15.62
N ALA A 149 22.48 2.88 -14.99
CA ALA A 149 22.35 2.90 -13.53
C ALA A 149 22.97 1.66 -12.87
N VAL A 150 22.66 0.46 -13.41
CA VAL A 150 23.18 -0.82 -12.87
C VAL A 150 24.70 -0.96 -13.07
N ALA A 151 25.26 -0.36 -14.12
CA ALA A 151 26.70 -0.36 -14.37
C ALA A 151 27.45 0.69 -13.52
N ALA A 152 26.75 1.71 -13.02
CA ALA A 152 27.36 2.81 -12.29
C ALA A 152 27.93 2.37 -10.92
N ALA A 153 29.04 3.01 -10.52
CA ALA A 153 29.73 2.69 -9.28
C ALA A 153 28.84 2.76 -8.01
N PRO A 154 27.92 3.75 -7.86
CA PRO A 154 27.03 3.80 -6.70
C PRO A 154 26.15 2.55 -6.56
N PHE A 155 25.55 2.08 -7.66
CA PHE A 155 24.75 0.85 -7.64
C PHE A 155 25.60 -0.38 -7.28
N ARG A 156 26.80 -0.49 -7.86
CA ARG A 156 27.72 -1.61 -7.56
C ARG A 156 28.16 -1.63 -6.11
N ALA A 157 28.42 -0.46 -5.52
CA ALA A 157 28.73 -0.35 -4.09
C ALA A 157 27.53 -0.80 -3.24
N LEU A 158 26.32 -0.31 -3.55
CA LEU A 158 25.10 -0.66 -2.84
C LEU A 158 24.80 -2.17 -2.85
N VAL A 159 24.93 -2.83 -4.00
CA VAL A 159 24.64 -4.28 -4.11
C VAL A 159 25.65 -5.11 -3.32
N ASN A 160 26.89 -4.65 -3.25
CA ASN A 160 27.99 -5.32 -2.55
C ASN A 160 28.11 -4.93 -1.07
N GLU A 161 27.30 -3.99 -0.59
CA GLU A 161 27.29 -3.60 0.82
C GLU A 161 26.92 -4.80 1.70
N THR A 162 27.70 -5.05 2.76
CA THR A 162 27.50 -6.22 3.63
C THR A 162 26.85 -5.84 4.96
N ALA A 163 26.89 -4.56 5.35
CA ALA A 163 26.26 -4.05 6.56
C ALA A 163 24.73 -3.99 6.47
N HIS A 164 24.16 -3.92 5.26
CA HIS A 164 22.70 -3.86 5.06
C HIS A 164 22.09 -5.27 4.89
N PRO A 165 20.87 -5.55 5.39
CA PRO A 165 20.19 -6.83 5.14
C PRO A 165 20.02 -7.12 3.64
N PRO A 166 20.23 -8.37 3.16
CA PRO A 166 20.14 -8.69 1.73
C PRO A 166 18.80 -8.31 1.08
N LEU A 167 17.69 -8.48 1.80
CA LEU A 167 16.38 -8.09 1.31
C LEU A 167 16.22 -6.57 1.21
N ALA A 168 16.76 -5.81 2.19
CA ALA A 168 16.77 -4.35 2.13
C ALA A 168 17.60 -3.85 0.94
N ARG A 169 18.79 -4.43 0.70
CA ARG A 169 19.62 -4.08 -0.47
C ARG A 169 18.90 -4.29 -1.79
N ARG A 170 18.03 -5.31 -1.89
CA ARG A 170 17.22 -5.55 -3.08
C ARG A 170 16.24 -4.39 -3.33
N PHE A 171 15.56 -3.92 -2.28
CA PHE A 171 14.66 -2.78 -2.37
C PHE A 171 15.40 -1.47 -2.65
N LEU A 172 16.53 -1.22 -1.98
CA LEU A 172 17.38 -0.03 -2.24
C LEU A 172 17.95 -0.04 -3.66
N GLY A 173 18.38 -1.20 -4.17
CA GLY A 173 18.84 -1.33 -5.55
C GLY A 173 17.73 -1.00 -6.55
N TRP A 174 16.49 -1.40 -6.26
CA TRP A 174 15.34 -1.00 -7.06
C TRP A 174 15.03 0.50 -6.95
N ALA A 175 15.12 1.07 -5.75
CA ALA A 175 14.96 2.50 -5.52
C ALA A 175 15.97 3.33 -6.33
N HIS A 176 17.25 2.94 -6.30
CA HIS A 176 18.30 3.62 -7.07
C HIS A 176 18.00 3.63 -8.57
N VAL A 177 17.60 2.49 -9.13
CA VAL A 177 17.24 2.42 -10.56
C VAL A 177 16.03 3.29 -10.90
N LEU A 178 15.04 3.34 -10.01
CA LEU A 178 13.86 4.18 -10.18
C LEU A 178 14.23 5.66 -10.12
N GLU A 179 15.09 6.06 -9.19
CA GLU A 179 15.60 7.42 -9.06
C GLU A 179 16.34 7.87 -10.32
N GLU A 180 17.27 7.06 -10.82
CA GLU A 180 18.02 7.33 -12.07
C GLU A 180 17.09 7.42 -13.31
N SER A 181 15.92 6.78 -13.26
CA SER A 181 14.89 6.88 -14.30
C SER A 181 13.89 8.03 -14.10
N GLY A 182 14.03 8.82 -13.03
CA GLY A 182 13.14 9.94 -12.68
C GLY A 182 11.83 9.53 -11.97
N ALA A 183 11.63 8.24 -11.66
CA ALA A 183 10.43 7.73 -11.01
C ALA A 183 10.48 7.91 -9.47
N LEU A 184 10.66 9.15 -9.03
CA LEU A 184 11.01 9.50 -7.63
C LEU A 184 10.01 8.98 -6.58
N HIS A 185 8.70 9.07 -6.84
CA HIS A 185 7.71 8.53 -5.91
C HIS A 185 7.85 7.01 -5.77
N ALA A 186 8.06 6.28 -6.87
CA ALA A 186 8.27 4.84 -6.80
C ALA A 186 9.60 4.51 -6.12
N ALA A 187 10.64 5.32 -6.30
CA ALA A 187 11.91 5.17 -5.58
C ALA A 187 11.69 5.30 -4.07
N ALA A 188 10.93 6.32 -3.64
CA ALA A 188 10.55 6.50 -2.24
C ALA A 188 9.79 5.30 -1.66
N GLU A 189 8.86 4.71 -2.43
CA GLU A 189 8.16 3.48 -2.03
C GLU A 189 9.12 2.33 -1.76
N ALA A 190 10.08 2.12 -2.66
CA ALA A 190 11.08 1.06 -2.53
C ALA A 190 12.02 1.32 -1.34
N THR A 191 12.45 2.56 -1.12
CA THR A 191 13.25 2.93 0.05
C THR A 191 12.49 2.72 1.35
N LEU A 192 11.19 3.06 1.40
CA LEU A 192 10.34 2.78 2.57
C LEU A 192 10.21 1.27 2.84
N GLN A 193 10.10 0.46 1.79
CA GLN A 193 10.10 -1.00 1.92
C GLN A 193 11.42 -1.55 2.47
N ALA A 194 12.56 -0.92 2.17
CA ALA A 194 13.83 -1.23 2.82
C ALA A 194 13.79 -0.90 4.33
N ALA A 195 13.19 0.24 4.72
CA ALA A 195 12.99 0.57 6.13
C ALA A 195 12.11 -0.46 6.86
N TRP A 196 11.10 -1.02 6.19
CA TRP A 196 10.31 -2.13 6.76
C TRP A 196 11.16 -3.36 7.02
N VAL A 197 12.08 -3.71 6.13
CA VAL A 197 13.02 -4.81 6.36
C VAL A 197 13.92 -4.50 7.56
N ALA A 198 14.41 -3.27 7.70
CA ALA A 198 15.17 -2.87 8.89
C ALA A 198 14.34 -3.00 10.18
N ASP A 199 13.05 -2.65 10.16
CA ASP A 199 12.14 -2.89 11.29
C ASP A 199 11.98 -4.38 11.60
N ASP A 200 11.88 -5.24 10.58
CA ASP A 200 11.81 -6.71 10.74
C ASP A 200 13.05 -7.30 11.40
N GLU A 201 14.23 -6.78 11.04
CA GLU A 201 15.54 -7.26 11.51
C GLU A 201 15.99 -6.57 12.82
N GLY A 202 15.20 -5.66 13.37
CA GLY A 202 15.54 -4.94 14.60
C GLY A 202 16.69 -3.94 14.45
N LEU A 203 16.78 -3.28 13.29
CA LEU A 203 17.82 -2.30 12.94
C LEU A 203 17.26 -0.87 12.93
N PRO A 204 17.03 -0.25 14.11
CA PRO A 204 16.29 1.02 14.20
C PRO A 204 16.98 2.18 13.48
N GLU A 205 18.31 2.27 13.53
CA GLU A 205 19.05 3.37 12.90
C GLU A 205 18.93 3.34 11.37
N LEU A 206 18.96 2.15 10.75
CA LEU A 206 18.71 1.99 9.32
C LEU A 206 17.25 2.30 8.96
N SER A 207 16.29 1.85 9.77
CA SER A 207 14.88 2.17 9.56
C SER A 207 14.63 3.66 9.58
N ARG A 208 15.22 4.39 10.54
CA ARG A 208 15.14 5.86 10.61
C ARG A 208 15.77 6.53 9.40
N ALA A 209 17.00 6.16 9.06
CA ALA A 209 17.73 6.74 7.93
C ALA A 209 16.96 6.58 6.62
N TRP A 210 16.50 5.36 6.30
CA TRP A 210 15.78 5.11 5.05
C TRP A 210 14.38 5.73 5.02
N ARG A 211 13.74 5.98 6.16
CA ARG A 211 12.50 6.78 6.21
C ARG A 211 12.75 8.24 5.83
N LEU A 212 13.83 8.83 6.32
CA LEU A 212 14.20 10.20 5.95
C LEU A 212 14.56 10.29 4.45
N GLU A 213 15.28 9.29 3.92
CA GLU A 213 15.57 9.21 2.49
C GLU A 213 14.30 9.06 1.64
N ALA A 214 13.36 8.19 2.03
CA ALA A 214 12.07 8.05 1.35
C ALA A 214 11.30 9.39 1.33
N VAL A 215 11.31 10.14 2.44
CA VAL A 215 10.69 11.46 2.51
C VAL A 215 11.38 12.47 1.59
N ALA A 216 12.71 12.45 1.50
CA ALA A 216 13.45 13.29 0.57
C ALA A 216 13.07 13.00 -0.90
N LEU A 217 12.97 11.71 -1.26
CA LEU A 217 12.54 11.29 -2.60
C LEU A 217 11.11 11.70 -2.92
N TRP A 218 10.16 11.50 -2.00
CA TRP A 218 8.77 11.97 -2.18
C TRP A 218 8.69 13.49 -2.36
N ARG A 219 9.44 14.27 -1.57
CA ARG A 219 9.45 15.74 -1.67
C ARG A 219 10.13 16.26 -2.94
N SER A 220 11.03 15.46 -3.53
CA SER A 220 11.71 15.80 -4.79
C SER A 220 10.88 15.44 -6.02
N GLY A 221 9.82 14.65 -5.84
CA GLY A 221 8.88 14.27 -6.89
C GLY A 221 7.78 15.29 -7.15
N PRO A 222 6.76 14.89 -7.95
CA PRO A 222 5.54 15.67 -8.14
C PRO A 222 4.80 15.96 -6.82
N PRO A 223 3.81 16.88 -6.81
CA PRO A 223 2.98 17.11 -5.63
C PRO A 223 2.36 15.81 -5.08
N LEU A 224 2.39 15.66 -3.76
CA LEU A 224 1.91 14.46 -3.07
C LEU A 224 0.39 14.35 -3.14
N ALA A 225 -0.10 13.15 -3.40
CA ALA A 225 -1.49 12.81 -3.12
C ALA A 225 -1.74 12.79 -1.59
N PRO A 226 -2.98 13.03 -1.11
CA PRO A 226 -3.30 13.03 0.31
C PRO A 226 -2.84 11.77 1.06
N GLU A 227 -3.01 10.59 0.45
CA GLU A 227 -2.57 9.32 1.03
C GLU A 227 -1.05 9.23 1.15
N GLN A 228 -0.30 9.81 0.20
CA GLN A 228 1.16 9.89 0.29
C GLN A 228 1.60 10.89 1.36
N ALA A 229 0.88 11.99 1.53
CA ALA A 229 1.16 12.97 2.58
C ALA A 229 1.05 12.35 3.98
N VAL A 230 0.04 11.51 4.23
CA VAL A 230 -0.09 10.74 5.48
C VAL A 230 1.15 9.87 5.73
N ARG A 231 1.67 9.22 4.69
CA ARG A 231 2.83 8.32 4.80
C ARG A 231 4.13 9.08 5.04
N VAL A 232 4.26 10.29 4.49
CA VAL A 232 5.36 11.21 4.83
C VAL A 232 5.30 11.59 6.31
N VAL A 233 4.11 11.86 6.85
CA VAL A 233 3.93 12.18 8.28
C VAL A 233 4.34 11.00 9.16
N ASP A 234 3.83 9.79 8.89
CA ASP A 234 4.22 8.58 9.66
C ASP A 234 5.73 8.31 9.54
N ALA A 235 6.32 8.43 8.34
CA ALA A 235 7.75 8.20 8.15
C ALA A 235 8.61 9.18 8.95
N LEU A 236 8.28 10.47 8.96
CA LEU A 236 8.97 11.48 9.77
C LEU A 236 8.78 11.23 11.26
N ARG A 237 7.57 10.88 11.70
CA ARG A 237 7.28 10.56 13.10
C ARG A 237 8.09 9.36 13.57
N ARG A 238 8.08 8.26 12.81
CA ARG A 238 8.85 7.04 13.13
C ARG A 238 10.36 7.25 13.04
N ALA A 239 10.81 8.20 12.23
CA ALA A 239 12.20 8.64 12.21
C ALA A 239 12.60 9.50 13.43
N GLY A 240 11.64 9.98 14.22
CA GLY A 240 11.87 10.91 15.35
C GLY A 240 12.08 12.36 14.92
N ALA A 241 11.77 12.71 13.67
CA ALA A 241 11.88 14.06 13.14
C ALA A 241 10.65 14.90 13.52
N TRP A 242 10.42 15.10 14.82
CA TRP A 242 9.14 15.60 15.37
C TRP A 242 8.67 16.93 14.81
N GLN A 243 9.59 17.89 14.65
CA GLN A 243 9.25 19.22 14.12
C GLN A 243 8.80 19.14 12.66
N ASP A 244 9.53 18.38 11.85
CA ASP A 244 9.20 18.14 10.45
C ASP A 244 7.90 17.34 10.31
N ALA A 245 7.69 16.34 11.16
CA ALA A 245 6.45 15.56 11.21
C ALA A 245 5.26 16.46 11.55
N ALA A 246 5.38 17.32 12.57
CA ALA A 246 4.33 18.26 12.96
C ALA A 246 4.02 19.26 11.84
N HIS A 247 5.04 19.76 11.14
CA HIS A 247 4.87 20.65 10.00
C HIS A 247 4.15 19.95 8.84
N ALA A 248 4.64 18.78 8.44
CA ALA A 248 4.03 17.96 7.38
C ALA A 248 2.57 17.60 7.73
N CYS A 249 2.28 17.28 9.00
CA CYS A 249 0.94 16.92 9.45
C CYS A 249 -0.03 18.11 9.32
N ARG A 250 0.39 19.34 9.66
CA ARG A 250 -0.44 20.54 9.46
C ARG A 250 -0.76 20.79 7.98
N LEU A 251 0.22 20.61 7.10
CA LEU A 251 0.00 20.74 5.66
C LEU A 251 -0.95 19.65 5.13
N ALA A 252 -0.76 18.41 5.58
CA ALA A 252 -1.62 17.29 5.20
C ALA A 252 -3.07 17.50 5.67
N ILE A 253 -3.29 18.01 6.90
CA ILE A 253 -4.62 18.35 7.41
C ILE A 253 -5.30 19.42 6.55
N ALA A 254 -4.56 20.43 6.10
CA ALA A 254 -5.13 21.47 5.24
C ALA A 254 -5.58 20.94 3.86
N ALA A 255 -4.99 19.83 3.41
CA ALA A 255 -5.30 19.15 2.15
C ALA A 255 -6.09 17.84 2.34
N ALA A 256 -6.58 17.59 3.55
CA ALA A 256 -7.12 16.31 3.93
C ALA A 256 -8.48 16.00 3.27
N THR A 257 -8.78 14.72 3.26
CA THR A 257 -10.02 14.14 2.76
C THR A 257 -10.70 13.38 3.90
N GLU A 258 -11.99 13.08 3.76
CA GLU A 258 -12.72 12.25 4.74
C GLU A 258 -12.02 10.90 5.02
N THR A 259 -11.23 10.38 4.07
CA THR A 259 -10.49 9.12 4.21
C THR A 259 -9.20 9.24 5.01
N THR A 260 -8.62 10.44 5.12
CA THR A 260 -7.32 10.68 5.77
C THR A 260 -7.42 11.43 7.10
N ASP A 261 -8.55 12.09 7.36
CA ASP A 261 -8.79 12.90 8.57
C ASP A 261 -8.54 12.13 9.88
N GLU A 262 -9.10 10.93 10.02
CA GLU A 262 -8.96 10.13 11.25
C GLU A 262 -7.50 9.70 11.48
N VAL A 263 -6.78 9.40 10.40
CA VAL A 263 -5.36 9.03 10.47
C VAL A 263 -4.51 10.24 10.87
N LEU A 264 -4.77 11.41 10.28
CA LEU A 264 -4.04 12.64 10.60
C LEU A 264 -4.33 13.13 12.04
N ALA A 265 -5.55 12.90 12.55
CA ALA A 265 -5.89 13.16 13.94
C ALA A 265 -5.16 12.22 14.91
N LEU A 266 -4.96 10.95 14.55
CA LEU A 266 -4.10 10.04 15.30
C LEU A 266 -2.64 10.50 15.25
N GLU A 267 -2.09 10.73 14.06
CA GLU A 267 -0.71 11.19 13.85
C GLU A 267 -0.39 12.45 14.66
N THR A 268 -1.30 13.43 14.69
CA THR A 268 -1.14 14.65 15.51
C THR A 268 -0.93 14.32 16.99
N ARG A 269 -1.71 13.38 17.55
CA ARG A 269 -1.57 12.96 18.96
C ARG A 269 -0.27 12.21 19.21
N LEU A 270 0.12 11.34 18.28
CA LEU A 270 1.36 10.56 18.39
C LEU A 270 2.59 11.46 18.32
N ILE A 271 2.60 12.44 17.40
CA ILE A 271 3.67 13.44 17.28
C ILE A 271 3.79 14.26 18.58
N ALA A 272 2.66 14.73 19.13
CA ALA A 272 2.65 15.50 20.38
C ALA A 272 3.15 14.70 21.60
N ALA A 273 3.01 13.38 21.56
CA ALA A 273 3.50 12.46 22.58
C ALA A 273 4.93 11.95 22.30
N GLU A 274 5.57 12.38 21.20
CA GLU A 274 6.85 11.86 20.71
C GLU A 274 6.86 10.32 20.57
N ASP A 275 5.71 9.75 20.16
CA ASP A 275 5.56 8.32 19.95
C ASP A 275 6.03 7.91 18.54
N GLY A 276 7.26 7.39 18.48
CA GLY A 276 7.89 6.88 17.26
C GLY A 276 7.53 5.43 16.95
N GLY A 277 6.64 4.84 17.76
CA GLY A 277 6.21 3.46 17.66
C GLY A 277 5.39 3.16 16.43
N ARG A 278 5.18 1.86 16.22
CA ARG A 278 4.35 1.32 15.14
C ARG A 278 2.87 1.42 15.52
N HIS A 279 2.07 2.00 14.63
CA HIS A 279 0.62 2.07 14.73
C HIS A 279 -0.02 1.56 13.44
N THR A 280 -1.27 1.10 13.52
CA THR A 280 -2.01 0.55 12.38
C THR A 280 -3.12 1.48 11.93
N LEU A 281 -3.61 1.33 10.71
CA LEU A 281 -4.81 2.06 10.27
C LEU A 281 -6.02 1.77 11.18
N ALA A 282 -6.11 0.57 11.77
CA ALA A 282 -7.15 0.26 12.75
C ALA A 282 -7.03 1.08 14.04
N SER A 283 -5.83 1.56 14.40
CA SER A 283 -5.61 2.43 15.57
C SER A 283 -6.20 3.83 15.39
N ALA A 284 -6.44 4.26 14.14
CA ALA A 284 -7.02 5.57 13.83
C ALA A 284 -8.55 5.56 13.99
N LEU A 285 -9.17 4.39 13.87
CA LEU A 285 -10.63 4.27 13.90
C LEU A 285 -11.15 4.28 15.35
N PRO A 286 -12.25 5.00 15.63
CA PRO A 286 -12.93 4.86 16.92
C PRO A 286 -13.38 3.40 17.11
N PRO A 287 -13.34 2.86 18.36
CA PRO A 287 -13.81 1.51 18.62
C PRO A 287 -15.26 1.39 18.14
N PRO A 288 -15.66 0.25 17.55
CA PRO A 288 -17.02 0.07 17.06
C PRO A 288 -17.98 0.39 18.20
N ALA A 289 -18.96 1.28 17.93
CA ALA A 289 -19.97 1.63 18.91
C ALA A 289 -20.54 0.35 19.51
N ARG A 290 -20.35 0.15 20.82
CA ARG A 290 -20.92 -1.01 21.52
C ARG A 290 -22.40 -1.04 21.16
N ARG A 291 -22.85 -2.08 20.45
CA ARG A 291 -24.27 -2.33 20.32
C ARG A 291 -24.81 -2.39 21.75
N PRO A 292 -25.82 -1.58 22.12
CA PRO A 292 -26.47 -1.79 23.40
C PRO A 292 -26.90 -3.25 23.43
N HIS A 293 -26.41 -4.00 24.42
CA HIS A 293 -26.96 -5.32 24.68
C HIS A 293 -28.44 -5.09 24.96
N ILE A 294 -29.31 -5.48 24.02
CA ILE A 294 -30.74 -5.57 24.28
C ILE A 294 -30.87 -6.69 25.30
N THR A 295 -30.94 -6.32 26.58
CA THR A 295 -31.51 -7.21 27.60
C THR A 295 -32.94 -7.46 27.19
N GLN A 296 -33.22 -8.63 26.65
CA GLN A 296 -34.59 -9.12 26.52
C GLN A 296 -35.11 -9.33 27.94
N ASN A 297 -35.64 -8.26 28.55
CA ASN A 297 -36.58 -8.39 29.65
C ASN A 297 -37.89 -8.89 29.04
N GLY A 298 -37.94 -10.20 28.76
CA GLY A 298 -39.21 -10.88 28.60
C GLY A 298 -39.98 -10.77 29.91
N PRO A 299 -41.31 -10.64 29.90
CA PRO A 299 -42.10 -10.62 31.12
C PRO A 299 -41.96 -11.99 31.79
N SER A 300 -41.24 -12.03 32.92
CA SER A 300 -41.26 -13.18 33.80
C SER A 300 -42.70 -13.38 34.26
N THR A 301 -43.32 -14.47 33.82
CA THR A 301 -44.52 -15.01 34.44
C THR A 301 -44.19 -15.29 35.91
N ALA A 302 -44.56 -14.35 36.77
CA ALA A 302 -44.53 -14.54 38.21
C ALA A 302 -45.54 -15.64 38.55
N ILE A 303 -45.04 -16.86 38.66
CA ILE A 303 -45.71 -17.94 39.37
C ILE A 303 -45.69 -17.52 40.85
N ASP A 304 -46.78 -16.90 41.28
CA ASP A 304 -47.04 -16.60 42.69
C ASP A 304 -47.07 -17.92 43.48
N ARG A 305 -45.96 -18.16 44.19
CA ARG A 305 -45.74 -19.31 45.06
C ARG A 305 -46.05 -18.97 46.52
N THR A 306 -47.06 -18.12 46.77
CA THR A 306 -47.47 -17.77 48.14
C THR A 306 -48.97 -17.92 48.38
N THR A 307 -49.58 -19.02 47.92
CA THR A 307 -50.83 -19.51 48.53
C THR A 307 -50.51 -20.72 49.42
N GLY A 308 -50.11 -20.42 50.65
CA GLY A 308 -49.80 -21.40 51.68
C GLY A 308 -51.01 -22.30 51.98
N TRP A 309 -50.73 -23.59 52.06
CA TRP A 309 -51.58 -24.70 52.49
C TRP A 309 -52.54 -24.39 53.67
N TRP A 310 -52.15 -23.49 54.57
CA TRP A 310 -52.94 -23.02 55.71
C TRP A 310 -54.25 -22.28 55.32
N SER A 311 -54.31 -21.65 54.15
CA SER A 311 -55.52 -20.95 53.65
C SER A 311 -56.62 -21.92 53.20
N ARG A 312 -56.28 -23.18 52.90
CA ARG A 312 -57.23 -24.24 52.51
C ARG A 312 -57.83 -24.99 53.70
N MET A 313 -57.21 -24.93 54.88
CA MET A 313 -57.68 -25.66 56.06
C MET A 313 -58.68 -24.88 56.93
N ARG A 314 -58.73 -23.54 56.82
CA ARG A 314 -59.71 -22.71 57.55
C ARG A 314 -61.14 -22.72 56.99
N ARG A 315 -61.37 -23.31 55.82
CA ARG A 315 -62.72 -23.41 55.21
C ARG A 315 -63.55 -24.61 55.70
N PHE A 316 -63.00 -25.46 56.56
CA PHE A 316 -63.69 -26.66 57.08
C PHE A 316 -64.04 -26.61 58.59
N PHE A 317 -63.70 -25.53 59.32
CA PHE A 317 -63.92 -25.45 60.78
C PHE A 317 -64.59 -24.16 61.29
N SER A 318 -65.28 -23.41 60.43
CA SER A 318 -66.14 -22.31 60.89
C SER A 318 -67.51 -22.39 60.22
N GLY A 319 -68.32 -23.34 60.70
CA GLY A 319 -69.77 -23.34 60.54
C GLY A 319 -70.42 -22.87 61.83
N ARG A 320 -71.17 -21.77 61.74
CA ARG A 320 -72.45 -21.49 62.40
C ARG A 320 -73.08 -20.27 61.74
#